data_AF-A0A448AWZ8-F1
#
_entry.id   AF-A0A448AWZ8-F1
#
_cell.length_a   1.000
_cell.length_b   1.000
_cell.length_c   1.000
_cell.angle_alpha   90.00
_cell.angle_beta   90.00
_cell.angle_gamma   90.00
#
_symmetry.space_group_name_H-M   'P 1'
#
loop_
_entity.id
_entity.type
_entity.pdbx_description
1 polymer ?
#
loop_
_entity_poly.entity_id
_entity_poly.type
_entity_poly.pdbx_seq_one_letter_code
_entity_poly.pdbx_strand_id
1 'polypeptide(L)' 'MKNLRKLTKRNLKTIIGGNAPLCDTGYVACIVARTPTGSPIWDCLPSCRP' A
#
# COMPACT_ATOMS: atom_id res chain seq x y z
N MET A 1 21.20 -8.55 1.07
CA MET A 1 20.19 -9.61 1.33
C MET A 1 20.64 -10.89 0.63
N LYS A 2 20.90 -11.98 1.37
CA LYS A 2 21.24 -13.30 0.80
C LYS A 2 19.93 -14.07 0.54
N ASN A 3 19.83 -14.76 -0.60
CA ASN A 3 18.71 -15.63 -1.02
C ASN A 3 17.44 -14.98 -1.61
N LEU A 4 17.51 -13.76 -2.15
CA LEU A 4 16.37 -13.21 -2.92
C LEU A 4 16.35 -13.78 -4.35
N ARG A 5 15.24 -14.41 -4.73
CA ARG A 5 14.98 -14.83 -6.11
C ARG A 5 14.34 -13.69 -6.89
N LYS A 6 14.90 -13.36 -8.04
CA LYS A 6 14.32 -12.38 -8.97
C LYS A 6 12.97 -12.92 -9.48
N LEU A 7 11.90 -12.16 -9.29
CA LEU A 7 10.59 -12.47 -9.84
C LEU A 7 10.64 -12.38 -11.38
N THR A 8 9.90 -13.27 -12.05
CA THR A 8 9.72 -13.19 -13.50
C THR A 8 8.86 -11.97 -13.86
N LYS A 9 8.99 -11.45 -15.08
CA LYS A 9 8.18 -10.30 -15.56
C LYS A 9 6.67 -10.57 -15.46
N ARG A 10 6.25 -11.82 -15.63
CA ARG A 10 4.85 -12.24 -15.45
C ARG A 10 4.39 -12.07 -14.01
N ASN A 11 5.20 -12.51 -13.04
CA ASN A 11 4.86 -12.42 -11.62
C ASN A 11 4.94 -10.97 -11.10
N LEU A 12 5.81 -10.14 -11.67
CA LEU A 12 5.83 -8.71 -11.33
C LEU A 12 4.51 -8.02 -11.73
N LYS A 13 3.93 -8.39 -12.88
CA LYS A 13 2.65 -7.84 -13.35
C LYS A 13 1.44 -8.30 -12.53
N THR A 14 1.56 -9.40 -11.79
CA THR A 14 0.49 -9.85 -10.88
C THR A 14 0.56 -9.13 -9.53
N ILE A 15 1.64 -8.41 -9.24
CA ILE A 15 1.69 -7.54 -8.07
C ILE A 15 0.81 -6.33 -8.37
N ILE A 16 -0.36 -6.31 -7.74
CA ILE A 16 -1.21 -5.12 -7.71
C ILE A 16 -0.59 -4.20 -6.64
N GLY A 17 0.26 -3.27 -7.08
CA GLY A 17 0.81 -2.23 -6.21
C GLY A 17 -0.33 -1.39 -5.60
N GLY A 18 -0.24 -1.13 -4.30
CA GLY A 18 -1.33 -0.55 -3.52
C GLY A 18 -1.71 0.88 -3.95
N ASN A 19 -3.00 1.19 -3.80
CA ASN A 19 -3.62 2.49 -4.08
C ASN A 19 -3.29 3.56 -3.01
N ALA A 20 -2.21 3.38 -2.27
CA ALA A 20 -1.85 4.24 -1.15
C ALA A 20 -1.32 5.58 -1.70
N PRO A 21 -1.84 6.73 -1.24
CA PRO A 21 -1.38 8.04 -1.69
C PRO A 21 0.04 8.32 -1.20
N LEU A 22 0.74 9.19 -1.93
CA LEU A 22 1.92 9.86 -1.40
C LEU A 22 1.46 10.93 -0.41
N CYS A 23 1.91 10.84 0.83
CA CYS A 23 1.62 11.82 1.87
C CYS A 23 2.80 12.78 2.02
N ASP A 24 2.50 14.01 2.47
CA ASP A 24 3.51 15.01 2.79
C ASP A 24 4.37 14.60 3.99
N THR A 25 5.47 15.33 4.20
CA THR A 25 6.42 15.06 5.28
C THR A 25 5.71 15.16 6.63
N GLY A 26 5.82 14.10 7.46
CA GLY A 26 5.16 14.01 8.76
C GLY A 26 3.80 13.31 8.75
N TYR A 27 3.29 12.94 7.57
CA TYR A 27 2.06 12.17 7.40
C TYR A 27 2.37 10.80 6.78
N VAL A 28 1.52 9.81 7.08
CA VAL A 28 1.60 8.44 6.57
C VAL A 28 0.26 8.03 5.99
N ALA A 29 0.29 7.24 4.90
CA ALA A 29 -0.92 6.71 4.28
C ALA A 29 -1.51 5.61 5.17
N CYS A 30 -2.70 5.85 5.71
CA CYS A 30 -3.44 4.95 6.57
C CYS A 30 -4.73 4.47 5.90
N ILE A 31 -5.11 3.23 6.17
CA ILE A 31 -6.44 2.74 5.78
C ILE A 31 -7.43 3.22 6.83
N VAL A 32 -8.31 4.15 6.47
CA VAL A 32 -9.34 4.69 7.38
C VAL A 32 -10.66 3.93 7.28
N ALA A 33 -10.92 3.31 6.14
CA ALA A 33 -12.14 2.54 5.90
C ALA A 33 -11.94 1.56 4.73
N ARG A 34 -13.00 0.82 4.40
CA ARG A 34 -13.09 -0.01 3.20
C ARG A 34 -14.37 0.31 2.45
N THR A 35 -14.31 0.29 1.13
CA THR A 35 -15.52 0.37 0.29
C THR A 35 -16.38 -0.87 0.49
N PRO A 36 -17.66 -0.86 0.07
CA PRO A 36 -18.52 -2.05 0.09
C PRO A 36 -17.94 -3.23 -0.71
N THR A 37 -17.11 -2.95 -1.72
CA THR A 37 -16.39 -3.93 -2.53
C THR A 37 -15.08 -4.42 -1.89
N GLY A 38 -14.76 -3.98 -0.67
CA GLY A 38 -13.59 -4.41 0.11
C GLY A 38 -12.29 -3.67 -0.22
N SER A 39 -12.34 -2.66 -1.10
CA SER A 39 -11.16 -1.87 -1.46
C SER A 39 -10.80 -0.90 -0.33
N PRO A 40 -9.50 -0.77 0.04
CA PRO A 40 -9.08 0.14 1.10
C PRO A 40 -9.32 1.60 0.70
N ILE A 41 -9.88 2.37 1.63
CA ILE A 41 -9.96 3.83 1.57
C ILE A 41 -8.77 4.36 2.35
N TRP A 42 -7.94 5.13 1.65
CA TRP A 42 -6.70 5.68 2.20
C TRP A 42 -6.87 7.13 2.60
N ASP A 43 -6.19 7.53 3.67
CA ASP A 43 -6.05 8.92 4.09
C ASP A 43 -4.64 9.18 4.64
N CYS A 44 -4.20 10.42 4.61
CA CYS A 44 -2.89 10.82 5.14
C CYS A 44 -3.05 11.31 6.58
N LEU A 45 -2.59 10.50 7.54
CA LEU A 45 -2.67 10.82 8.97
C LEU A 45 -1.27 10.94 9.59
N PRO A 46 -1.08 11.69 10.67
CA PRO A 46 0.21 11.77 11.38
C PRO A 46 0.69 10.42 11.92
N SER A 47 -0.24 9.51 12.20
CA SER A 47 0.05 8.13 12.62
C SER A 47 -1.14 7.22 12.38
N CYS A 48 -0.92 6.01 11.86
CA CYS A 48 -1.95 4.98 11.82
C CYS A 48 -2.05 4.32 13.20
N ARG A 49 -2.88 4.90 14.09
CA ARG A 49 -3.22 4.25 15.36
C ARG A 49 -4.42 3.33 15.15
N PRO A 50 -4.42 2.12 15.73
CA PRO A 50 -5.57 1.21 15.72
C PRO A 50 -6.76 1.78 16.49
#